data_AF-A0A6B3DML4-F1
#
_entry.id   AF-A0A6B3DML4-F1
#
_cell.length_a   1.000
_cell.length_b   1.000
_cell.length_c   1.000
_cell.angle_alpha   90.00
_cell.angle_beta   90.00
_cell.angle_gamma   90.00
#
_symmetry.space_group_name_H-M   'P 1'
#
loop_
_entity.id
_entity.type
_entity.pdbx_description
1 polymer ?
#
loop_
_entity_poly.entity_id
_entity_poly.type
_entity_poly.pdbx_seq_one_letter_code
_entity_poly.pdbx_strand_id
1 'polypeptide(L)'
;PGAGQPRAALGERFAPPAPTGARPPGVTPAQAVARYGEALQEDPWLESVPVTLREVIPVPDGGSWQLADAGSGYALPLTAAARARPGLWRLVALSGGAPVTVFGECGHRGFTPLTAWREEGGELVTLC
;
A
#
# COMPACT_ATOMS: atom_id res chain seq x y z
N PRO A 1 -22.23 9.11 -10.43
CA PRO A 1 -22.19 7.63 -10.59
C PRO A 1 -20.77 7.15 -10.27
N GLY A 2 -20.63 6.19 -9.35
CA GLY A 2 -19.33 5.78 -8.78
C GLY A 2 -19.56 5.18 -7.41
N ALA A 3 -20.00 3.93 -7.37
CA ALA A 3 -20.29 3.20 -6.13
C ALA A 3 -19.01 2.72 -5.41
N GLY A 4 -17.85 2.78 -6.07
CA GLY A 4 -16.58 2.24 -5.58
C GLY A 4 -15.76 3.17 -4.70
N GLN A 5 -16.10 4.47 -4.59
CA GLN A 5 -15.33 5.39 -3.76
C GLN A 5 -15.84 5.37 -2.30
N PRO A 6 -14.99 5.00 -1.32
CA PRO A 6 -15.39 5.04 0.07
C PRO A 6 -15.73 6.47 0.48
N ARG A 7 -16.95 6.66 1.00
CA ARG A 7 -17.41 7.93 1.57
C ARG A 7 -17.63 7.73 3.05
N ALA A 8 -17.05 8.60 3.85
CA ALA A 8 -17.28 8.65 5.28
C ALA A 8 -17.90 10.01 5.63
N ALA A 9 -18.90 10.00 6.50
CA ALA A 9 -19.38 11.21 7.16
C ALA A 9 -18.69 11.31 8.51
N LEU A 10 -18.04 12.44 8.79
CA LEU A 10 -17.46 12.68 10.11
C LEU A 10 -18.60 12.91 11.11
N GLY A 11 -18.68 12.06 12.12
CA GLY A 11 -19.59 12.24 13.25
C GLY A 11 -19.12 13.31 14.23
N GLU A 12 -19.92 13.55 15.27
CA GLU A 12 -19.55 14.44 16.36
C GLU A 12 -18.29 13.94 17.08
N ARG A 13 -17.39 14.87 17.43
CA ARG A 13 -16.11 14.56 18.07
C ARG A 13 -16.22 14.70 19.58
N PHE A 14 -16.21 13.58 20.30
CA PHE A 14 -16.29 13.55 21.77
C PHE A 14 -14.94 13.68 22.48
N ALA A 15 -13.82 13.45 21.78
CA ALA A 15 -12.47 13.55 22.32
C ALA A 15 -11.44 13.89 21.22
N PRO A 16 -10.23 14.36 21.57
CA PRO A 16 -9.13 14.50 20.61
C PRO A 16 -8.82 13.16 19.92
N PRO A 17 -8.40 13.17 18.64
CA PRO A 17 -7.94 11.96 17.96
C PRO A 17 -6.78 11.31 18.70
N ALA A 18 -6.85 9.98 18.89
CA ALA A 18 -5.78 9.18 19.47
C ALA A 18 -5.22 8.22 18.40
N PRO A 19 -3.91 7.89 18.44
CA PRO A 19 -3.36 6.85 17.58
C PRO A 19 -4.12 5.53 17.73
N THR A 20 -4.37 4.85 16.62
CA THR A 20 -5.02 3.53 16.62
C THR A 20 -4.00 2.40 16.48
N GLY A 21 -4.20 1.34 17.26
CA GLY A 21 -3.51 0.07 17.08
C GLY A 21 -4.08 -0.75 15.90
N ALA A 22 -5.26 -0.38 15.38
CA ALA A 22 -5.88 -1.09 14.27
C ALA A 22 -4.99 -1.04 13.02
N ARG A 23 -4.87 -2.17 12.34
CA ARG A 23 -4.19 -2.32 11.04
C ARG A 23 -5.18 -2.93 10.06
N PRO A 24 -5.36 -2.37 8.85
CA PRO A 24 -6.22 -2.99 7.86
C PRO A 24 -5.64 -4.37 7.47
N PRO A 25 -6.48 -5.37 7.22
CA PRO A 25 -6.02 -6.71 6.86
C PRO A 25 -5.21 -6.66 5.56
N GLY A 26 -4.06 -7.34 5.57
CA GLY A 26 -3.16 -7.41 4.42
C GLY A 26 -3.58 -8.44 3.38
N VAL A 27 -3.20 -8.18 2.13
CA VAL A 27 -3.37 -9.08 0.97
C VAL A 27 -2.05 -9.23 0.22
N THR A 28 -1.96 -10.21 -0.67
CA THR A 28 -0.80 -10.37 -1.56
C THR A 28 -0.84 -9.37 -2.72
N PRO A 29 0.30 -9.10 -3.39
CA PRO A 29 0.33 -8.28 -4.61
C PRO A 29 -0.66 -8.73 -5.69
N ALA A 30 -0.80 -10.04 -5.92
CA ALA A 30 -1.74 -10.58 -6.89
C ALA A 30 -3.20 -10.26 -6.51
N GLN A 31 -3.56 -10.42 -5.23
CA GLN A 31 -4.88 -10.06 -4.72
C GLN A 31 -5.15 -8.56 -4.80
N ALA A 32 -4.13 -7.72 -4.63
CA ALA A 32 -4.26 -6.27 -4.78
C ALA A 32 -4.65 -5.88 -6.21
N VAL A 33 -3.98 -6.47 -7.21
CA VAL A 33 -4.29 -6.25 -8.63
C VAL A 33 -5.68 -6.76 -8.98
N ALA A 34 -6.06 -7.94 -8.47
CA ALA A 34 -7.41 -8.48 -8.66
C ALA A 34 -8.50 -7.53 -8.11
N ARG A 35 -8.31 -7.03 -6.88
CA ARG A 35 -9.22 -6.03 -6.27
C ARG A 35 -9.31 -4.74 -7.07
N TYR A 36 -8.19 -4.25 -7.60
CA TYR A 36 -8.21 -3.08 -8.49
C TYR A 36 -9.04 -3.36 -9.75
N GLY A 37 -8.87 -4.53 -10.37
CA GLY A 37 -9.63 -4.94 -11.55
C GLY A 37 -11.13 -5.06 -11.28
N GLU A 38 -11.53 -5.67 -10.16
CA GLU A 38 -12.93 -5.74 -9.72
C GLU A 38 -13.52 -4.35 -9.50
N ALA A 39 -12.80 -3.46 -8.81
CA ALA A 39 -13.27 -2.10 -8.57
C ALA A 39 -13.39 -1.28 -9.87
N LEU A 40 -12.49 -1.52 -10.84
CA LEU A 40 -12.53 -0.88 -12.14
C LEU A 40 -13.75 -1.30 -12.99
N GLN A 41 -14.28 -2.52 -12.79
CA GLN A 41 -15.54 -2.94 -13.44
C GLN A 41 -16.74 -2.13 -12.95
N GLU A 42 -16.75 -1.76 -11.67
CA GLU A 42 -17.83 -0.98 -11.05
C GLU A 42 -17.70 0.53 -11.32
N ASP A 43 -16.47 1.04 -11.47
CA ASP A 43 -16.17 2.43 -11.76
C ASP A 43 -14.98 2.55 -12.73
N PRO A 44 -15.23 2.71 -14.05
CA PRO A 44 -14.17 2.73 -15.05
C PRO A 44 -13.29 3.99 -14.99
N TRP A 45 -13.64 4.98 -14.17
CA TRP A 45 -12.83 6.17 -13.94
C TRP A 45 -11.94 6.04 -12.68
N LEU A 46 -11.98 4.90 -11.99
CA LEU A 46 -11.19 4.66 -10.80
C LEU A 46 -9.69 4.56 -11.14
N GLU A 47 -8.87 5.44 -10.55
CA GLU A 47 -7.43 5.44 -10.80
C GLU A 47 -6.66 4.42 -9.98
N SER A 48 -7.11 4.17 -8.74
CA SER A 48 -6.48 3.26 -7.77
C SER A 48 -7.44 2.85 -6.64
N VAL A 49 -7.06 1.82 -5.88
CA VAL A 49 -7.73 1.37 -4.65
C VAL A 49 -6.77 1.34 -3.46
N PRO A 50 -7.23 1.66 -2.23
CA PRO A 50 -6.41 1.52 -1.04
C PRO A 50 -6.21 0.04 -0.70
N VAL A 51 -4.95 -0.36 -0.49
CA VAL A 51 -4.58 -1.75 -0.19
C VAL A 51 -3.49 -1.80 0.88
N THR A 52 -3.57 -2.80 1.76
CA THR A 52 -2.46 -3.20 2.61
C THR A 52 -1.81 -4.44 2.00
N LEU A 53 -0.57 -4.32 1.53
CA LEU A 53 0.24 -5.45 1.09
C LEU A 53 0.95 -6.04 2.31
N ARG A 54 0.81 -7.33 2.56
CA ARG A 54 1.54 -8.04 3.63
C ARG A 54 2.69 -8.85 3.04
N GLU A 55 3.71 -9.10 3.86
CA GLU A 55 4.84 -9.96 3.53
C GLU A 55 5.53 -9.56 2.21
N VAL A 56 5.75 -8.26 1.99
CA VAL A 56 6.42 -7.76 0.78
C VAL A 56 7.83 -7.26 1.06
N ILE A 57 8.73 -7.45 0.10
CA ILE A 57 10.11 -6.99 0.16
C ILE A 57 10.33 -5.95 -0.96
N PRO A 58 10.76 -4.71 -0.64
CA PRO A 58 11.19 -3.77 -1.66
C PRO A 58 12.48 -4.27 -2.31
N VAL A 59 12.43 -4.55 -3.61
CA VAL A 59 13.58 -5.04 -4.38
C VAL A 59 13.83 -4.16 -5.60
N PRO A 60 15.09 -3.94 -5.99
CA PRO A 60 15.40 -3.29 -7.26
C PRO A 60 14.97 -4.17 -8.44
N ASP A 61 14.53 -3.53 -9.52
CA ASP A 61 14.15 -4.19 -10.78
C ASP A 61 14.73 -3.41 -11.95
N GLY A 62 15.91 -3.81 -12.42
CA GLY A 62 16.70 -3.04 -13.38
C GLY A 62 16.91 -1.60 -12.91
N GLY A 63 16.40 -0.62 -13.67
CA GLY A 63 16.42 0.81 -13.33
C GLY A 63 15.26 1.29 -12.45
N SER A 64 14.48 0.37 -11.89
CA SER A 64 13.24 0.62 -11.14
C SER A 64 13.23 -0.09 -9.78
N TRP A 65 12.07 -0.08 -9.13
CA TRP A 65 11.80 -0.73 -7.85
C TRP A 65 10.41 -1.36 -7.85
N GLN A 66 10.27 -2.47 -7.13
CA GLN A 66 9.02 -3.20 -6.98
C GLN A 66 8.88 -3.76 -5.56
N LEU A 67 7.64 -4.11 -5.19
CA LEU A 67 7.32 -4.85 -3.97
C LEU A 67 7.10 -6.32 -4.35
N ALA A 68 8.10 -7.15 -4.06
CA ALA A 68 8.02 -8.59 -4.27
C ALA A 68 7.26 -9.25 -3.12
N ASP A 69 6.33 -10.15 -3.43
CA ASP A 69 5.73 -11.04 -2.45
C ASP A 69 6.79 -12.00 -1.92
N ALA A 70 6.98 -12.09 -0.60
CA ALA A 70 7.95 -13.02 -0.02
C ALA A 70 7.52 -14.49 -0.18
N GLY A 71 6.22 -14.75 -0.28
CA GLY A 71 5.65 -16.09 -0.40
C GLY A 71 5.43 -16.56 -1.84
N SER A 72 5.61 -15.69 -2.84
CA SER A 72 5.39 -16.02 -4.25
C SER A 72 6.42 -15.37 -5.17
N GLY A 73 6.41 -15.71 -6.45
CA GLY A 73 7.27 -15.08 -7.46
C GLY A 73 6.70 -13.78 -8.04
N TYR A 74 5.59 -13.27 -7.51
CA TYR A 74 4.93 -12.06 -8.04
C TYR A 74 5.44 -10.80 -7.39
N ALA A 75 5.48 -9.71 -8.16
CA ALA A 75 5.87 -8.40 -7.67
C ALA A 75 5.00 -7.30 -8.27
N LEU A 76 4.84 -6.19 -7.53
CA LEU A 76 4.09 -5.03 -7.97
C LEU A 76 5.04 -3.83 -8.14
N PRO A 77 5.14 -3.23 -9.34
CA PRO A 77 6.07 -2.12 -9.56
C PRO A 77 5.67 -0.89 -8.73
N LEU A 78 6.67 -0.16 -8.23
CA LEU A 78 6.44 1.13 -7.58
C LEU A 78 6.21 2.22 -8.62
N THR A 79 5.27 3.12 -8.34
CA THR A 79 5.00 4.27 -9.23
C THR A 79 6.25 5.16 -9.36
N ALA A 80 6.38 5.85 -10.50
CA ALA A 80 7.48 6.81 -10.70
C ALA A 80 7.54 7.89 -9.60
N ALA A 81 6.37 8.36 -9.14
CA ALA A 81 6.27 9.33 -8.06
C ALA A 81 6.78 8.77 -6.72
N ALA A 82 6.47 7.51 -6.39
CA ALA A 82 6.98 6.86 -5.19
C ALA A 82 8.51 6.72 -5.23
N ARG A 83 9.06 6.36 -6.39
CA ARG A 83 10.51 6.21 -6.59
C ARG A 83 11.28 7.53 -6.49
N ALA A 84 10.64 8.65 -6.79
CA ALA A 84 11.25 9.97 -6.72
C ALA A 84 11.28 10.57 -5.30
N ARG A 85 10.63 9.94 -4.32
CA ARG A 85 10.50 10.47 -2.94
C ARG A 85 11.47 9.81 -1.97
N PRO A 86 11.85 10.50 -0.87
CA PRO A 86 12.67 9.90 0.20
C PRO A 86 12.03 8.67 0.87
N GLY A 87 10.70 8.52 0.75
CA GLY A 87 9.96 7.39 1.28
C GLY A 87 10.46 6.02 0.82
N LEU A 88 10.95 5.91 -0.42
CA LEU A 88 11.55 4.67 -0.91
C LEU A 88 12.71 4.22 0.00
N TRP A 89 13.60 5.13 0.35
CA TRP A 89 14.76 4.81 1.18
C TRP A 89 14.37 4.46 2.62
N ARG A 90 13.32 5.10 3.16
CA ARG A 90 12.74 4.72 4.45
C ARG A 90 12.16 3.31 4.41
N LEU A 91 11.46 2.95 3.34
CA LEU A 91 10.90 1.63 3.14
C LEU A 91 12.00 0.56 3.03
N VAL A 92 13.06 0.84 2.26
CA VAL A 92 14.22 -0.04 2.13
C VAL A 92 14.93 -0.23 3.48
N ALA A 93 15.15 0.86 4.22
CA ALA A 93 15.78 0.81 5.54
C ALA A 93 14.92 0.05 6.57
N LEU A 94 13.59 0.24 6.54
CA LEU A 94 12.66 -0.50 7.40
C LEU A 94 12.65 -2.00 7.08
N SER A 95 12.69 -2.35 5.79
CA SER A 95 12.72 -3.76 5.37
C SER A 95 14.03 -4.42 5.76
N GLY A 96 15.18 -3.79 5.47
CA GLY A 96 16.49 -4.42 5.67
C GLY A 96 16.66 -5.72 4.89
N GLY A 97 15.86 -5.95 3.84
CA GLY A 97 15.78 -7.20 3.09
C GLY A 97 14.80 -8.23 3.66
N ALA A 98 14.16 -7.96 4.80
CA ALA A 98 13.10 -8.78 5.37
C ALA A 98 11.71 -8.32 4.90
N PRO A 99 10.70 -9.21 4.91
CA PRO A 99 9.32 -8.85 4.60
C PRO A 99 8.77 -7.75 5.53
N VAL A 100 7.96 -6.87 4.95
CA VAL A 100 7.22 -5.80 5.65
C VAL A 100 5.78 -5.76 5.18
N THR A 101 4.94 -5.10 5.97
CA THR A 101 3.58 -4.73 5.57
C THR A 101 3.56 -3.27 5.12
N VAL A 102 2.90 -2.99 4.00
CA VAL A 102 2.85 -1.65 3.38
C VAL A 102 1.41 -1.30 3.03
N PHE A 103 0.91 -0.21 3.60
CA PHE A 103 -0.33 0.42 3.16
C PHE A 103 -0.05 1.45 2.06
N GLY A 104 -0.89 1.44 1.03
CA GLY A 104 -0.76 2.34 -0.10
C GLY A 104 -1.89 2.23 -1.10
N GLU A 105 -1.66 2.81 -2.27
CA GLU A 105 -2.63 2.83 -3.38
C GLU A 105 -2.15 1.91 -4.50
N CYS A 106 -3.02 0.98 -4.92
CA CYS A 106 -2.79 0.09 -6.05
C CYS A 106 -3.61 0.56 -7.25
N GLY A 107 -2.95 0.89 -8.37
CA GLY A 107 -3.62 1.33 -9.58
C GLY A 107 -2.88 0.92 -10.85
N HIS A 108 -3.36 1.42 -11.99
CA HIS A 108 -2.80 1.10 -13.32
C HIS A 108 -1.31 1.45 -13.50
N ARG A 109 -0.75 2.35 -12.68
CA ARG A 109 0.67 2.75 -12.72
C ARG A 109 1.56 1.94 -11.77
N GLY A 110 0.99 0.98 -11.05
CA GLY A 110 1.66 0.25 -9.98
C GLY A 110 1.20 0.70 -8.59
N PHE A 111 2.11 0.60 -7.62
CA PHE A 111 1.83 0.84 -6.21
C PHE A 111 2.48 2.12 -5.69
N THR A 112 1.70 2.95 -4.99
CA THR A 112 2.19 4.11 -4.26
C THR A 112 2.17 3.80 -2.76
N PRO A 113 3.32 3.51 -2.13
CA PRO A 113 3.39 3.21 -0.71
C PRO A 113 3.24 4.50 0.11
N LEU A 114 2.39 4.45 1.15
CA LEU A 114 2.09 5.58 2.02
C LEU A 114 2.61 5.37 3.44
N THR A 115 2.47 4.16 3.97
CA THR A 115 2.90 3.79 5.33
C THR A 115 3.39 2.35 5.36
N ALA A 116 4.41 2.03 6.16
CA ALA A 116 4.88 0.66 6.34
C ALA A 116 5.19 0.31 7.80
N TRP A 117 5.18 -0.99 8.12
CA TRP A 117 5.51 -1.57 9.43
C TRP A 117 5.98 -3.03 9.30
N ARG A 118 6.71 -3.55 10.30
CA ARG A 118 7.22 -4.94 10.30
C ARG A 118 6.24 -5.96 10.87
N GLU A 119 5.58 -5.64 11.98
CA GLU A 119 4.70 -6.56 12.73
C GLU A 119 3.40 -5.85 13.12
N GLU A 120 2.33 -6.61 13.39
CA GLU A 120 1.10 -6.05 13.96
C GLU A 120 1.42 -5.36 15.30
N GLY A 121 1.26 -4.04 15.35
CA GLY A 121 1.61 -3.21 16.51
C GLY A 121 3.01 -2.58 16.48
N GLY A 122 3.83 -2.88 15.46
CA GLY A 122 5.11 -2.22 15.24
C GLY A 122 4.98 -0.73 14.91
N GLU A 123 6.10 0.00 15.04
CA GLU A 123 6.20 1.41 14.67
C GLU A 123 5.79 1.62 13.20
N LEU A 124 4.92 2.61 12.98
CA LEU A 124 4.48 3.01 11.65
C LEU A 124 5.47 4.01 11.07
N VAL A 125 5.96 3.74 9.87
CA VAL A 125 6.83 4.65 9.12
C VAL A 125 6.04 5.31 7.99
N THR A 126 5.93 6.63 8.02
CA THR A 126 5.34 7.42 6.92
C THR A 126 6.31 7.55 5.75
N LEU A 127 5.80 7.29 4.54
CA LEU A 127 6.57 7.22 3.30
C LEU A 127 6.25 8.37 2.33
N CYS A 128 5.18 9.13 2.57
CA CYS A 128 4.84 10.35 1.83
C CYS A 128 5.40 11.62 2.49
#